data_AF-A0A9Q2EM77-F1
#
_entry.id   AF-A0A9Q2EM77-F1
#
_cell.length_a   1.000
_cell.length_b   1.000
_cell.length_c   1.000
_cell.angle_alpha   90.00
_cell.angle_beta   90.00
_cell.angle_gamma   90.00
#
_symmetry.space_group_name_H-M   'P 1'
#
loop_
_entity.id
_entity.type
_entity.pdbx_description
1 polymer ?
#
loop_
_entity_poly.entity_id
_entity_poly.type
_entity_poly.pdbx_seq_one_letter_code
_entity_poly.pdbx_strand_id
1 'polypeptide(L)'
;MINGAVMNDVGEQAVQTEQLANTMLQQVYALLARHNIIPNAVQEQMLTSHVRAMAHRSVTGEPLPEVEAELFDEISPDSMQLAREVVAQFGNLPDEEAWLLSVHFEVAKDNL
;
A
#
# COMPACT_ATOMS: atom_id res chain seq x y z
N MET A 1 10.71 13.75 33.51
CA MET A 1 11.25 14.24 32.23
C MET A 1 11.14 13.12 31.20
N ILE A 2 9.99 13.00 30.51
CA ILE A 2 9.71 11.91 29.54
C ILE A 2 9.25 12.43 28.16
N ASN A 3 9.12 13.76 28.01
CA ASN A 3 8.51 14.34 26.81
C ASN A 3 9.49 14.50 25.62
N GLY A 4 10.81 14.51 25.86
CA GLY A 4 11.80 14.73 24.80
C GLY A 4 12.08 13.51 23.92
N ALA A 5 12.02 12.29 24.47
CA ALA A 5 12.29 11.07 23.71
C ALA A 5 11.12 10.68 22.80
N VAL A 6 9.88 10.82 23.29
CA VAL A 6 8.66 10.48 22.55
C VAL A 6 8.43 11.42 21.36
N MET A 7 8.69 12.72 21.51
CA MET A 7 8.58 13.66 20.38
C MET A 7 9.63 13.43 19.29
N ASN A 8 10.82 12.93 19.66
CA ASN A 8 11.87 12.60 18.70
C ASN A 8 11.52 11.34 17.91
N ASP A 9 11.00 10.32 18.59
CA ASP A 9 10.54 9.05 17.99
C ASP A 9 9.40 9.27 16.98
N VAL A 10 8.38 10.08 17.33
CA VAL A 10 7.28 10.43 16.42
C VAL A 10 7.78 11.18 15.18
N GLY A 11 8.74 12.10 15.36
CA GLY A 11 9.36 12.82 14.24
C GLY A 11 10.14 11.89 13.31
N GLU A 12 10.93 10.96 13.87
CA GLU A 12 11.68 9.96 13.11
C GLU A 12 10.76 8.98 12.39
N GLN A 13 9.65 8.56 13.00
CA GLN A 13 8.64 7.70 12.37
C GLN A 13 7.95 8.39 11.20
N ALA A 14 7.63 9.69 11.32
CA ALA A 14 7.01 10.44 10.23
C ALA A 14 7.94 10.53 9.00
N VAL A 15 9.22 10.80 9.23
CA VAL A 15 10.23 10.84 8.15
C VAL A 15 10.42 9.46 7.50
N GLN A 16 10.52 8.40 8.31
CA GLN A 16 10.62 7.03 7.81
C GLN A 16 9.39 6.62 6.99
N THR A 17 8.20 6.97 7.47
CA THR A 17 6.93 6.70 6.78
C THR A 17 6.91 7.37 5.41
N GLU A 18 7.30 8.65 5.33
CA GLU A 18 7.33 9.37 4.06
C GLU A 18 8.34 8.78 3.07
N GLN A 19 9.55 8.43 3.54
CA GLN A 19 10.60 7.83 2.72
C GLN A 19 10.19 6.46 2.19
N LEU A 20 9.61 5.61 3.05
CA LEU A 20 9.10 4.30 2.65
C LEU A 20 7.96 4.44 1.65
N ALA A 21 6.99 5.32 1.92
CA ALA A 21 5.87 5.54 1.01
C ALA A 21 6.33 6.01 -0.38
N ASN A 22 7.27 6.96 -0.45
CA ASN A 22 7.78 7.46 -1.74
C ASN A 22 8.52 6.36 -2.52
N THR A 23 9.31 5.54 -1.82
CA THR A 23 10.02 4.39 -2.42
C THR A 23 9.03 3.37 -2.97
N MET A 24 8.04 2.98 -2.16
CA MET A 24 7.03 2.01 -2.55
C MET A 24 6.15 2.52 -3.69
N LEU A 25 5.76 3.80 -3.69
CA LEU A 25 5.00 4.39 -4.80
C LEU A 25 5.76 4.32 -6.12
N GLN A 26 7.05 4.62 -6.13
CA GLN A 26 7.87 4.49 -7.33
C GLN A 26 7.91 3.04 -7.84
N GLN A 27 8.04 2.08 -6.94
CA GLN A 27 8.05 0.66 -7.28
C GLN A 27 6.70 0.19 -7.82
N VAL A 28 5.59 0.59 -7.18
CA VAL A 28 4.22 0.28 -7.59
C VAL A 28 3.94 0.84 -8.98
N TYR A 29 4.18 2.12 -9.24
CA TYR A 29 3.95 2.69 -10.56
C TYR A 29 4.83 2.06 -11.64
N ALA A 30 6.08 1.74 -11.31
CA ALA A 30 6.96 1.01 -12.23
C ALA A 30 6.44 -0.41 -12.51
N LEU A 31 5.85 -1.09 -11.53
CA LEU A 31 5.23 -2.41 -11.71
C LEU A 31 3.99 -2.31 -12.60
N LEU A 32 3.08 -1.38 -12.32
CA LEU A 32 1.88 -1.16 -13.14
C LEU A 32 2.23 -0.85 -14.59
N ALA A 33 3.20 0.04 -14.83
CA ALA A 33 3.67 0.37 -16.16
C ALA A 33 4.25 -0.84 -16.92
N ARG A 34 4.99 -1.72 -16.23
CA ARG A 34 5.53 -2.98 -16.81
C ARG A 34 4.41 -3.94 -17.24
N HIS A 35 3.26 -3.88 -16.57
CA HIS A 35 2.07 -4.67 -16.88
C HIS A 35 1.05 -3.93 -17.76
N ASN A 36 1.43 -2.76 -18.27
CA ASN A 36 0.59 -1.93 -19.14
C ASN A 36 -0.75 -1.49 -18.48
N ILE A 37 -0.75 -1.40 -17.15
CA ILE A 37 -1.85 -0.88 -16.33
C ILE A 37 -1.56 0.60 -16.09
N ILE A 38 -2.45 1.48 -16.55
CA ILE A 38 -2.27 2.93 -16.50
C ILE A 38 -3.46 3.53 -15.75
N PRO A 39 -3.33 3.78 -14.43
CA PRO A 39 -4.41 4.39 -13.66
C PRO A 39 -4.70 5.81 -14.16
N ASN A 40 -5.96 6.24 -14.09
CA ASN A 40 -6.32 7.65 -14.28
C ASN A 40 -6.00 8.48 -13.02
N ALA A 41 -6.07 9.81 -13.11
CA ALA A 41 -5.68 10.71 -12.02
C ALA A 41 -6.41 10.44 -10.68
N VAL A 42 -7.69 10.02 -10.71
CA VAL A 42 -8.45 9.69 -9.49
C VAL A 42 -7.94 8.38 -8.90
N GLN A 43 -7.72 7.38 -9.75
CA GLN A 43 -7.17 6.08 -9.33
C GLN A 43 -5.74 6.22 -8.78
N GLU A 44 -4.90 7.06 -9.39
CA GLU A 44 -3.57 7.41 -8.88
C GLU A 44 -3.64 8.05 -7.49
N GLN A 45 -4.58 8.97 -7.28
CA GLN A 45 -4.77 9.61 -5.98
C GLN A 45 -5.16 8.59 -4.90
N MET A 46 -6.12 7.70 -5.21
CA MET A 46 -6.57 6.68 -4.28
C MET A 46 -5.48 5.66 -3.96
N LEU A 47 -4.77 5.17 -4.98
CA LEU A 47 -3.63 4.27 -4.81
C LEU A 47 -2.52 4.93 -3.99
N THR A 48 -2.24 6.20 -4.25
CA THR A 48 -1.24 6.99 -3.51
C THR A 48 -1.59 7.07 -2.02
N SER A 49 -2.86 7.35 -1.70
CA SER A 49 -3.31 7.38 -0.30
C SER A 49 -3.19 6.01 0.35
N HIS A 50 -3.51 4.94 -0.38
CA HIS A 50 -3.49 3.58 0.14
C HIS A 50 -2.06 3.14 0.49
N VAL A 51 -1.11 3.30 -0.44
CA VAL A 51 0.30 2.92 -0.21
C VAL A 51 0.95 3.75 0.91
N ARG A 52 0.55 5.02 1.08
CA ARG A 52 0.97 5.83 2.24
C ARG A 52 0.46 5.27 3.56
N ALA A 53 -0.78 4.77 3.60
CA ALA A 53 -1.33 4.12 4.78
C ALA A 53 -0.62 2.78 5.09
N MET A 54 -0.28 2.00 4.05
CA MET A 54 0.53 0.78 4.21
C MET A 54 1.91 1.10 4.80
N ALA A 55 2.59 2.14 4.29
CA ALA A 55 3.88 2.58 4.84
C ALA A 55 3.77 3.03 6.30
N HIS A 56 2.70 3.75 6.65
CA HIS A 56 2.43 4.13 8.04
C HIS A 56 2.30 2.89 8.94
N ARG A 57 1.47 1.91 8.56
CA ARG A 57 1.30 0.67 9.33
C ARG A 57 2.59 -0.14 9.42
N SER A 58 3.36 -0.19 8.33
CA SER A 58 4.66 -0.86 8.31
C SER A 58 5.66 -0.24 9.30
N VAL A 59 5.69 1.10 9.42
CA VAL A 59 6.61 1.80 10.34
C VAL A 59 6.11 1.78 11.79
N THR A 60 4.81 1.95 12.01
CA THR A 60 4.22 2.12 13.35
C THR A 60 3.79 0.81 14.00
N GLY A 61 3.56 -0.24 13.21
CA GLY A 61 2.96 -1.49 13.67
C GLY A 61 1.45 -1.38 13.93
N GLU A 62 0.80 -0.30 13.50
CA GLU A 62 -0.66 -0.17 13.58
C GLU A 62 -1.31 -1.33 12.80
N PRO A 63 -2.27 -2.06 13.40
CA PRO A 63 -2.88 -3.21 12.77
C PRO A 63 -3.75 -2.82 11.58
N LEU A 64 -3.89 -3.74 10.62
CA LEU A 64 -4.91 -3.62 9.59
C LEU A 64 -6.31 -3.77 10.22
N PRO A 65 -7.31 -2.98 9.80
CA PRO A 65 -8.70 -3.26 10.16
C PRO A 65 -9.12 -4.67 9.72
N GLU A 66 -10.07 -5.27 10.44
CA GLU A 66 -10.64 -6.56 10.05
C GLU A 66 -11.33 -6.45 8.68
N VAL A 67 -10.98 -7.35 7.77
CA VAL A 67 -11.53 -7.45 6.41
C VAL A 67 -11.90 -8.90 6.12
N GLU A 68 -13.02 -9.09 5.43
CA GLU A 68 -13.52 -10.42 5.06
C GLU A 68 -13.00 -10.80 3.67
N ALA A 69 -12.37 -11.97 3.55
CA ALA A 69 -11.77 -12.44 2.30
C ALA A 69 -12.79 -12.54 1.13
N GLU A 70 -14.03 -12.90 1.46
CA GLU A 70 -15.14 -13.08 0.50
C GLU A 70 -15.45 -11.79 -0.30
N LEU A 71 -15.10 -10.61 0.24
CA LEU A 71 -15.26 -9.33 -0.45
C LEU A 71 -14.33 -9.19 -1.68
N PHE A 72 -13.32 -10.06 -1.80
CA PHE A 72 -12.30 -9.98 -2.84
C PHE A 72 -12.35 -11.16 -3.82
N ASP A 73 -13.39 -12.00 -3.77
CA ASP A 73 -13.54 -13.19 -4.62
C ASP A 73 -13.64 -12.84 -6.12
N GLU A 74 -14.10 -11.63 -6.45
CA GLU A 74 -14.20 -11.14 -7.84
C GLU A 74 -12.89 -10.53 -8.37
N ILE A 75 -11.88 -10.34 -7.52
CA ILE A 75 -10.60 -9.79 -7.95
C ILE A 75 -9.85 -10.80 -8.81
N SER A 76 -9.31 -10.35 -9.94
CA SER A 76 -8.57 -11.24 -10.83
C SER A 76 -7.29 -11.78 -10.15
N PRO A 77 -6.92 -13.06 -10.41
CA PRO A 77 -5.68 -13.62 -9.89
C PRO A 77 -4.44 -12.79 -10.21
N ASP A 78 -4.42 -12.13 -11.37
CA ASP A 78 -3.32 -11.24 -11.79
C ASP A 78 -3.19 -10.04 -10.87
N SER A 79 -4.29 -9.33 -10.59
CA SER A 79 -4.29 -8.16 -9.69
C SER A 79 -3.89 -8.55 -8.27
N MET A 80 -4.38 -9.70 -7.80
CA MET A 80 -4.00 -10.25 -6.50
C MET A 80 -2.51 -10.61 -6.44
N GLN A 81 -1.95 -11.19 -7.51
CA GLN A 81 -0.52 -11.51 -7.59
C GLN A 81 0.36 -10.25 -7.53
N LEU A 82 0.01 -9.22 -8.29
CA LEU A 82 0.73 -7.94 -8.28
C LEU A 82 0.67 -7.28 -6.90
N ALA A 83 -0.50 -7.32 -6.24
CA ALA A 83 -0.65 -6.77 -4.90
C ALA A 83 0.22 -7.49 -3.88
N ARG A 84 0.30 -8.83 -3.95
CA ARG A 84 1.19 -9.62 -3.09
C ARG A 84 2.66 -9.32 -3.33
N GLU A 85 3.09 -9.09 -4.57
CA GLU A 85 4.47 -8.66 -4.86
C GLU A 85 4.82 -7.33 -4.18
N VAL A 86 3.87 -6.38 -4.15
CA VAL A 86 4.05 -5.10 -3.47
C VAL A 86 4.07 -5.27 -1.95
N VAL A 87 3.13 -6.03 -1.37
CA VAL A 87 3.08 -6.28 0.07
C VAL A 87 4.36 -6.98 0.57
N ALA A 88 4.86 -7.95 -0.19
CA ALA A 88 6.11 -8.64 0.13
C ALA A 88 7.32 -7.69 0.22
N GLN A 89 7.33 -6.58 -0.53
CA GLN A 89 8.40 -5.58 -0.49
C GLN A 89 8.41 -4.76 0.81
N PHE A 90 7.27 -4.64 1.51
CA PHE A 90 7.25 -4.06 2.86
C PHE A 90 7.86 -5.00 3.90
N GLY A 91 7.74 -6.32 3.71
CA GLY A 91 8.39 -7.35 4.52
C GLY A 91 7.81 -7.59 5.92
N ASN A 92 6.93 -6.72 6.40
CA ASN A 92 6.33 -6.81 7.75
C ASN A 92 4.81 -6.57 7.77
N LEU A 93 4.17 -6.48 6.61
CA LEU A 93 2.73 -6.31 6.49
C LEU A 93 2.01 -7.67 6.35
N PRO A 94 0.77 -7.79 6.83
CA PRO A 94 -0.05 -9.00 6.67
C PRO A 94 -0.49 -9.23 5.21
N ASP A 95 -0.79 -10.48 4.80
CA ASP A 95 -1.21 -10.80 3.42
C ASP A 95 -2.53 -10.11 3.04
N GLU A 96 -3.36 -9.84 4.04
CA GLU A 96 -4.64 -9.15 3.95
C GLU A 96 -4.52 -7.75 3.32
N GLU A 97 -3.36 -7.10 3.43
CA GLU A 97 -3.08 -5.84 2.75
C GLU A 97 -3.12 -6.00 1.22
N ALA A 98 -2.74 -7.18 0.72
CA ALA A 98 -2.76 -7.45 -0.71
C ALA A 98 -4.19 -7.50 -1.23
N TRP A 99 -5.15 -7.92 -0.41
CA TRP A 99 -6.55 -7.99 -0.80
C TRP A 99 -7.07 -6.57 -1.06
N LEU A 100 -6.82 -5.63 -0.13
CA LEU A 100 -7.23 -4.24 -0.31
C LEU A 100 -6.47 -3.55 -1.45
N LEU A 101 -5.15 -3.75 -1.54
CA LEU A 101 -4.34 -3.15 -2.61
C LEU A 101 -4.76 -3.66 -4.00
N SER A 102 -5.14 -4.93 -4.11
CA SER A 102 -5.53 -5.55 -5.39
C SER A 102 -6.75 -4.88 -6.04
N VAL A 103 -7.64 -4.28 -5.25
CA VAL A 103 -8.78 -3.50 -5.75
C VAL A 103 -8.31 -2.33 -6.61
N HIS A 104 -7.24 -1.63 -6.20
CA HIS A 104 -6.69 -0.52 -6.99
C HIS A 104 -6.13 -0.98 -8.34
N PHE A 105 -5.57 -2.18 -8.38
CA PHE A 105 -4.99 -2.75 -9.60
C PHE A 105 -6.07 -3.25 -10.53
N GLU A 106 -7.11 -3.90 -10.01
CA GLU A 106 -8.26 -4.36 -10.77
C GLU A 106 -8.98 -3.19 -11.45
N VAL A 107 -9.31 -2.16 -10.67
CA VAL A 107 -10.02 -0.96 -11.19
C VAL A 107 -9.17 -0.22 -12.22
N ALA A 108 -7.85 -0.13 -12.01
CA ALA A 108 -6.95 0.49 -12.98
C ALA A 108 -6.77 -0.34 -14.27
N LYS A 109 -6.82 -1.68 -14.19
CA LYS A 109 -6.71 -2.58 -15.34
C LYS A 109 -7.87 -2.38 -16.32
N ASP A 110 -9.08 -2.23 -15.78
CA ASP A 110 -10.29 -2.05 -16.58
C ASP A 110 -10.63 -0.57 -16.85
N ASN A 111 -9.86 0.37 -16.29
CA ASN A 111 -10.15 1.81 -16.31
C ASN A 111 -11.57 2.16 -15.81
N LEU A 112 -12.05 1.41 -14.81
CA LEU A 112 -13.36 1.60 -14.19
C LEU A 112 -13.39 2.76 -13.18
#